data_AF-A0A7K9VQR7-F1
#
_entry.id   AF-A0A7K9VQR7-F1
#
_cell.length_a   1.000
_cell.length_b   1.000
_cell.length_c   1.000
_cell.angle_alpha   90.00
_cell.angle_beta   90.00
_cell.angle_gamma   90.00
#
_symmetry.space_group_name_H-M   'P 1'
#
loop_
_entity.id
_entity.type
_entity.pdbx_description
1 polymer ?
#
loop_
_entity_poly.entity_id
_entity_poly.type
_entity_poly.pdbx_seq_one_letter_code
_entity_poly.pdbx_strand_id
1 'polypeptide(L)'
;QCDLQGLWRNELGSNMTLSALDVDGTFSGSYHTAVAATDKQILVSPLQGAQQHPATKGQEPTFGFTVQWQFADSTTVFTGQC
;
A
#
# COMPACT_ATOMS: atom_id res chain seq x y z
N GLN A 1 -8.40 -14.98 6.81
CA GLN A 1 -7.15 -14.47 7.40
C GLN A 1 -6.43 -13.76 6.29
N CYS A 2 -6.50 -12.44 6.28
CA CYS A 2 -5.78 -11.64 5.32
C CYS A 2 -4.35 -11.43 5.77
N ASP A 3 -3.44 -11.75 4.87
CA ASP A 3 -2.03 -11.40 4.97
C ASP A 3 -1.77 -10.34 3.90
N LEU A 4 -1.43 -9.11 4.32
CA LEU A 4 -1.11 -8.03 3.40
C LEU A 4 0.26 -8.24 2.74
N GLN A 5 1.15 -9.05 3.32
CA GLN A 5 2.46 -9.30 2.75
C GLN A 5 2.34 -9.93 1.36
N GLY A 6 3.07 -9.38 0.39
CA GLY A 6 3.15 -9.96 -0.95
C GLY A 6 2.89 -8.97 -2.07
N LEU A 7 2.53 -9.51 -3.24
CA LEU A 7 2.33 -8.75 -4.46
C LEU A 7 0.82 -8.58 -4.74
N TRP A 8 0.45 -7.34 -5.02
CA TRP A 8 -0.91 -6.92 -5.30
C TRP A 8 -0.98 -6.19 -6.62
N ARG A 9 -2.11 -6.31 -7.31
CA ARG A 9 -2.40 -5.55 -8.53
C ARG A 9 -3.83 -5.04 -8.49
N ASN A 10 -4.04 -3.77 -8.81
CA ASN A 10 -5.38 -3.20 -8.91
C ASN A 10 -5.92 -3.25 -10.36
N GLU A 11 -7.17 -2.85 -10.51
CA GLU A 11 -7.92 -2.82 -11.77
C GLU A 11 -7.37 -1.80 -12.80
N LEU A 12 -6.64 -0.77 -12.33
CA LEU A 12 -5.93 0.17 -13.20
C LEU A 12 -4.60 -0.40 -13.73
N GLY A 13 -4.18 -1.56 -13.22
CA GLY A 13 -2.93 -2.21 -13.61
C GLY A 13 -1.71 -1.82 -12.78
N SER A 14 -1.88 -1.02 -11.73
CA SER A 14 -0.82 -0.66 -10.79
C SER A 14 -0.43 -1.88 -9.96
N ASN A 15 0.87 -2.06 -9.73
CA ASN A 15 1.41 -3.13 -8.89
C ASN A 15 1.91 -2.56 -7.55
N MET A 16 1.75 -3.33 -6.49
CA MET A 16 2.22 -3.00 -5.15
C MET A 16 2.88 -4.23 -4.53
N THR A 17 3.98 -4.02 -3.83
CA THR A 17 4.64 -5.06 -3.02
C THR A 17 4.70 -4.58 -1.58
N LEU A 18 4.18 -5.37 -0.65
CA LEU A 18 4.20 -5.09 0.78
C LEU A 18 5.16 -6.04 1.50
N SER A 19 5.97 -5.49 2.41
CA SER A 19 6.80 -6.26 3.32
C SER A 19 5.95 -7.02 4.33
N ALA A 20 6.59 -7.93 5.07
CA ALA A 20 5.99 -8.44 6.30
C ALA A 20 5.64 -7.27 7.23
N LEU A 21 4.56 -7.44 8.00
CA LEU A 21 4.18 -6.52 9.06
C LEU A 21 5.14 -6.69 10.24
N ASP A 22 5.49 -5.57 10.87
CA ASP A 22 6.18 -5.56 12.15
C ASP A 22 5.19 -5.86 13.30
N VAL A 23 5.72 -6.08 14.50
CA VAL A 23 4.96 -6.45 15.71
C VAL A 23 3.91 -5.41 16.11
N ASP A 24 4.10 -4.15 15.73
CA ASP A 24 3.18 -3.05 15.99
C ASP A 24 2.14 -2.86 14.86
N GLY A 25 2.15 -3.74 13.85
CA GLY A 25 1.27 -3.69 12.70
C GLY A 25 1.72 -2.71 11.60
N THR A 26 2.88 -2.07 11.76
CA THR A 26 3.46 -1.22 10.70
C THR A 26 4.03 -2.06 9.57
N PHE A 27 4.06 -1.49 8.36
CA PHE A 27 4.66 -2.13 7.21
C PHE A 27 5.22 -1.10 6.23
N SER A 28 6.11 -1.59 5.37
CA SER A 28 6.70 -0.81 4.28
C SER A 28 6.45 -1.52 2.94
N GLY A 29 6.73 -0.84 1.84
CA GLY A 29 6.63 -1.46 0.53
C GLY A 29 6.99 -0.54 -0.61
N SER A 30 6.61 -0.97 -1.80
CA SER A 30 6.77 -0.23 -3.04
C SER A 30 5.48 -0.23 -3.85
N TYR A 31 5.18 0.90 -4.47
CA TYR A 31 4.06 1.09 -5.38
C TYR A 31 4.57 1.48 -6.76
N HIS A 32 4.11 0.76 -7.79
CA HIS A 32 4.37 1.05 -9.20
C HIS A 32 3.02 1.32 -9.87
N THR A 33 2.67 2.59 -9.99
CA THR A 33 1.41 2.98 -10.63
C THR A 33 1.43 2.76 -12.14
N ALA A 34 0.29 2.38 -12.74
CA ALA A 34 0.15 2.33 -14.19
C ALA A 34 -0.28 3.67 -14.81
N VAL A 35 -0.78 4.60 -13.98
CA VAL A 35 -1.33 5.89 -14.41
C VAL A 35 -0.82 7.04 -13.53
N ALA A 36 -0.68 8.23 -14.10
CA ALA A 36 -0.29 9.44 -13.40
C ALA A 36 -0.97 10.68 -14.00
N ALA A 37 -1.19 11.72 -13.19
CA ALA A 37 -1.72 13.01 -13.63
C ALA A 37 -0.62 14.02 -14.04
N THR A 38 0.60 13.53 -14.25
CA THR A 38 1.78 14.28 -14.70
C THR A 38 2.36 13.61 -15.94
N ASP A 39 3.08 14.37 -16.75
CA ASP A 39 3.87 13.93 -17.90
C ASP A 39 5.26 13.36 -17.53
N LYS A 40 5.64 13.41 -16.26
CA LYS A 40 6.90 12.83 -15.76
C LYS A 40 6.88 11.31 -15.90
N GLN A 41 8.06 10.74 -16.19
CA GLN A 41 8.25 9.29 -16.23
C GLN A 41 7.89 8.66 -14.89
N ILE A 42 6.99 7.67 -14.90
CA ILE A 42 6.60 6.92 -13.71
C ILE A 42 7.82 6.15 -13.17
N LEU A 43 8.03 6.26 -11.86
CA LEU A 43 9.05 5.54 -11.10
C LEU A 43 8.40 4.78 -9.94
N VAL A 44 8.99 3.62 -9.61
CA VAL A 44 8.62 2.87 -8.39
C VAL A 44 8.81 3.78 -7.18
N SER A 45 7.78 3.87 -6.34
CA SER A 45 7.72 4.81 -5.23
C SER A 45 7.53 4.06 -3.90
N PRO A 46 8.23 4.45 -2.82
CA PRO A 46 8.08 3.81 -1.53
C PRO A 46 6.71 4.11 -0.91
N LEU A 47 6.24 3.17 -0.09
CA LEU A 47 5.07 3.35 0.76
C LEU A 47 5.35 2.93 2.19
N GLN A 48 4.63 3.53 3.14
CA GLN A 48 4.62 3.15 4.55
C GLN A 48 3.19 3.17 5.09
N GLY A 49 2.84 2.19 5.91
CA GLY A 49 1.49 2.05 6.43
C GLY A 49 1.42 1.29 7.74
N ALA A 50 0.19 1.10 8.21
CA ALA A 50 -0.13 0.29 9.37
C ALA A 50 -1.46 -0.43 9.18
N GLN A 51 -1.55 -1.61 9.76
CA GLN A 51 -2.75 -2.42 9.85
C GLN A 51 -3.21 -2.49 11.31
N GLN A 52 -4.52 -2.44 11.53
CA GLN A 52 -5.07 -2.73 12.85
C GLN A 52 -4.75 -4.17 13.26
N HIS A 53 -4.62 -4.39 14.56
CA HIS A 53 -4.59 -5.75 15.08
C HIS A 53 -5.90 -6.46 14.72
N PRO A 54 -5.86 -7.77 14.39
CA PRO A 54 -7.07 -8.54 14.16
C PRO A 54 -8.04 -8.36 15.33
N ALA A 55 -9.26 -7.90 15.04
CA ALA A 55 -10.33 -7.86 16.02
C ALA A 55 -10.82 -9.29 16.34
N THR A 56 -11.78 -9.40 17.26
CA THR A 56 -12.49 -10.66 17.56
C THR A 56 -12.80 -11.51 16.33
N LYS A 57 -12.79 -12.84 16.51
CA LYS A 57 -12.91 -13.84 15.43
C LYS A 57 -13.95 -13.46 14.36
N GLY A 58 -13.49 -13.30 13.13
CA GLY A 58 -14.34 -13.17 11.93
C GLY A 58 -14.30 -11.82 11.22
N GLN A 59 -13.65 -10.80 11.80
CA GLN A 59 -13.42 -9.52 11.13
C GLN A 59 -11.96 -9.39 10.70
N GLU A 60 -11.77 -9.15 9.41
CA GLU A 60 -10.47 -8.81 8.85
C GLU A 60 -10.11 -7.35 9.21
N PRO A 61 -8.85 -7.05 9.53
CA PRO A 61 -8.44 -5.75 10.03
C PRO A 61 -8.43 -4.68 8.94
N THR A 62 -8.72 -3.44 9.33
CA THR A 62 -8.52 -2.28 8.45
C THR A 62 -7.05 -1.89 8.38
N PHE A 63 -6.65 -1.28 7.28
CA PHE A 63 -5.29 -0.79 7.08
C PHE A 63 -5.29 0.55 6.36
N GLY A 64 -4.17 1.26 6.44
CA GLY A 64 -3.90 2.41 5.60
C GLY A 64 -2.41 2.59 5.35
N PHE A 65 -2.07 3.19 4.21
CA PHE A 65 -0.69 3.48 3.84
C PHE A 65 -0.58 4.77 3.03
N THR A 66 0.60 5.38 3.10
CA THR A 66 0.99 6.58 2.37
C THR A 66 2.02 6.21 1.31
N VAL A 67 1.83 6.70 0.08
CA VAL A 67 2.78 6.57 -1.03
C VAL A 67 3.47 7.90 -1.26
N GLN A 68 4.79 7.92 -1.17
CA GLN A 68 5.61 9.09 -1.48
C GLN A 68 6.14 8.97 -2.92
N TRP A 69 5.53 9.69 -3.85
CA TRP A 69 5.87 9.58 -5.28
C TRP A 69 7.29 10.09 -5.57
N GLN A 70 8.13 9.24 -6.18
CA GLN A 70 9.50 9.60 -6.57
C GLN A 70 9.58 10.44 -7.84
N PHE A 71 8.45 10.60 -8.53
CA PHE A 71 8.35 11.30 -9.81
C PHE A 71 7.32 12.44 -9.79
N ALA A 72 6.71 12.76 -8.65
CA ALA A 72 5.73 13.83 -8.54
C ALA A 72 5.82 14.48 -7.15
N ASP A 73 5.58 15.80 -7.07
CA ASP A 73 5.55 16.55 -5.82
C ASP A 73 4.18 16.41 -5.12
N SER A 74 3.66 15.18 -5.10
CA SER A 74 2.36 14.84 -4.53
C SER A 74 2.47 13.61 -3.63
N THR A 75 1.41 13.33 -2.89
CA THR A 75 1.32 12.18 -1.99
C THR A 75 -0.07 11.59 -2.11
N THR A 76 -0.17 10.27 -2.00
CA THR A 76 -1.45 9.57 -2.01
C THR A 76 -1.55 8.69 -0.77
N VAL A 77 -2.72 8.70 -0.13
CA VAL A 77 -3.04 7.81 0.98
C VAL A 77 -4.14 6.86 0.56
N PHE A 78 -4.00 5.60 0.97
CA PHE A 78 -5.00 4.56 0.77
C PHE A 78 -5.46 4.06 2.14
N THR A 79 -6.75 3.78 2.26
CA THR A 79 -7.35 3.11 3.41
C THR A 79 -8.25 2.00 2.90
N GLY A 80 -8.21 0.84 3.55
CA GLY A 80 -8.95 -0.32 3.09
C GLY A 80 -9.19 -1.35 4.19
N GLN A 81 -9.87 -2.40 3.77
CA GLN A 81 -10.11 -3.61 4.53
C GLN A 81 -9.94 -4.75 3.54
N CYS A 82 -9.24 -5.78 3.99
CA CYS A 82 -9.29 -7.09 3.37
C CYS A 82 -10.47 -7.85 3.98
#